data_AF-A0A661C0R0-F1
#
_entry.id   AF-A0A661C0R0-F1
#
_cell.length_a   1.000
_cell.length_b   1.000
_cell.length_c   1.000
_cell.angle_alpha   90.00
_cell.angle_beta   90.00
_cell.angle_gamma   90.00
#
_symmetry.space_group_name_H-M   'P 1'
#
loop_
_entity.id
_entity.type
_entity.pdbx_description
1 polymer ?
#
loop_
_entity_poly.entity_id
_entity_poly.type
_entity_poly.pdbx_seq_one_letter_code
_entity_poly.pdbx_strand_id
1 'polypeptide(L)'
;GGFFSGNDKRKMELIRSADADHLKTMSIPFDDQRLPEMLFRYRARNWPDTLNEDEQEQWQLYRKDRLTQEENEKILTLSRYFETIESCREDDKLTEKQQQVLNELEAYGRQLQNELS
;
A
#
# COMPACT_ATOMS: atom_id res chain seq x y z
N GLY A 1 17.68 5.53 -6.64
CA GLY A 1 17.23 5.91 -7.99
C GLY A 1 17.47 7.40 -8.22
N GLY A 2 17.59 7.82 -9.48
CA GLY A 2 17.81 9.22 -9.86
C GLY A 2 16.54 10.07 -9.90
N PHE A 3 16.71 11.36 -10.22
CA PHE A 3 15.63 12.33 -10.37
C PHE A 3 14.80 12.09 -11.65
N PHE A 4 13.51 12.40 -11.59
CA PHE A 4 12.61 12.36 -12.75
C PHE A 4 12.89 13.51 -13.73
N SER A 5 12.63 13.27 -15.02
CA SER A 5 12.73 14.27 -16.07
C SER A 5 11.74 15.42 -15.86
N GLY A 6 12.02 16.60 -16.44
CA GLY A 6 11.07 17.72 -16.39
C GLY A 6 9.72 17.39 -17.07
N ASN A 7 9.76 16.53 -18.10
CA ASN A 7 8.57 16.05 -18.80
C ASN A 7 7.69 15.17 -17.90
N ASP A 8 8.30 14.18 -17.24
CA ASP A 8 7.58 13.31 -16.31
C ASP A 8 7.04 14.07 -15.09
N LYS A 9 7.75 15.11 -14.61
CA LYS A 9 7.22 16.00 -13.56
C LYS A 9 5.91 16.69 -13.95
N ARG A 10 5.81 17.21 -15.18
CA ARG A 10 4.56 17.81 -15.69
C ARG A 10 3.44 16.78 -15.82
N LYS A 11 3.75 15.56 -16.29
CA LYS A 11 2.77 14.46 -16.33
C LYS A 11 2.27 14.10 -14.92
N MET A 12 3.16 14.04 -13.93
CA MET A 12 2.81 13.83 -12.52
C MET A 12 1.95 14.97 -11.92
N GLU A 13 2.16 16.21 -12.34
CA GLU A 13 1.30 17.33 -11.96
C GLU A 13 -0.11 17.16 -12.53
N LEU A 14 -0.22 16.85 -13.82
CA LEU A 14 -1.50 16.61 -14.49
C LEU A 14 -2.31 15.48 -13.82
N ILE A 15 -1.64 14.38 -13.45
CA ILE A 15 -2.27 13.25 -12.75
C ILE A 15 -2.86 13.67 -11.41
N ARG A 16 -2.11 14.46 -10.63
CA ARG A 16 -2.56 14.90 -9.31
C ARG A 16 -3.70 15.92 -9.37
N SER A 17 -3.84 16.63 -10.49
CA SER A 17 -4.95 17.57 -10.72
C SER A 17 -6.15 16.94 -11.42
N ALA A 18 -6.04 15.69 -11.90
CA ALA A 18 -7.12 15.01 -12.59
C ALA A 18 -8.12 14.39 -11.61
N ASP A 19 -9.39 14.42 -11.99
CA ASP A 19 -10.44 13.69 -11.27
C ASP A 19 -10.32 12.17 -11.47
N ALA A 20 -10.86 11.40 -10.52
CA ALA A 20 -10.76 9.93 -10.51
C ALA A 20 -11.23 9.26 -11.82
N ASP A 21 -12.32 9.77 -12.42
CA ASP A 21 -12.86 9.22 -13.66
C ASP A 21 -11.90 9.37 -14.84
N HIS A 22 -11.15 10.48 -14.89
CA HIS A 22 -10.15 10.70 -15.95
C HIS A 22 -8.95 9.77 -15.77
N LEU A 23 -8.58 9.43 -14.53
CA LEU A 23 -7.47 8.50 -14.26
C LEU A 23 -7.72 7.09 -14.79
N LYS A 24 -8.99 6.69 -14.96
CA LYS A 24 -9.36 5.36 -15.49
C LYS A 24 -8.96 5.18 -16.96
N THR A 25 -9.02 6.24 -17.77
CA THR A 25 -8.78 6.18 -19.21
C THR A 25 -7.49 6.85 -19.65
N MET A 26 -6.74 7.45 -18.71
CA MET A 26 -5.48 8.13 -19.01
C MET A 26 -4.36 7.15 -19.31
N SER A 27 -4.04 6.99 -20.59
CA SER A 27 -2.80 6.34 -21.04
C SER A 27 -1.69 7.39 -21.12
N ILE A 28 -0.83 7.45 -20.10
CA ILE A 28 0.27 8.41 -20.01
C ILE A 28 1.58 7.71 -20.35
N PRO A 29 2.24 8.04 -21.48
CA PRO A 29 3.55 7.50 -21.78
C PRO A 29 4.59 8.19 -20.90
N PHE A 30 5.17 7.48 -19.93
CA PHE A 30 6.25 7.98 -19.08
C PHE A 30 7.61 7.70 -19.69
N ASP A 31 8.57 8.60 -19.45
CA ASP A 31 9.95 8.39 -19.86
C ASP A 31 10.65 7.46 -18.83
N ASP A 32 10.33 7.64 -17.54
CA ASP A 32 10.81 6.81 -16.44
C ASP A 32 9.94 5.56 -16.23
N GLN A 33 10.58 4.40 -16.32
CA GLN A 33 9.94 3.08 -16.21
C GLN A 33 9.31 2.80 -14.83
N ARG A 34 9.64 3.58 -13.79
CA ARG A 34 9.04 3.43 -12.46
C ARG A 34 7.62 3.98 -12.38
N LEU A 35 7.29 4.96 -13.22
CA LEU A 35 6.05 5.74 -13.10
C LEU A 35 4.77 4.98 -13.47
N PRO A 36 4.74 4.08 -14.48
CA PRO A 36 3.56 3.26 -14.74
C PRO A 36 3.10 2.47 -13.50
N GLU A 37 4.03 1.79 -12.83
CA GLU A 37 3.71 1.03 -11.61
C GLU A 37 3.32 1.96 -10.45
N MET A 38 3.99 3.10 -10.29
CA MET A 38 3.61 4.09 -9.27
C MET A 38 2.19 4.63 -9.49
N LEU A 39 1.80 4.90 -10.74
CA LEU A 39 0.45 5.37 -11.08
C LEU A 39 -0.60 4.29 -10.80
N PHE A 40 -0.34 3.04 -11.18
CA PHE A 40 -1.21 1.91 -10.86
C PHE A 40 -1.45 1.81 -9.34
N ARG A 41 -0.36 1.78 -8.54
CA ARG A 41 -0.46 1.69 -7.07
C ARG A 41 -1.06 2.95 -6.45
N TYR A 42 -1.01 4.10 -7.11
CA TYR A 42 -1.66 5.33 -6.67
C TYR A 42 -3.17 5.25 -6.89
N ARG A 43 -3.63 4.84 -8.08
CA ARG A 43 -5.04 4.59 -8.37
C ARG A 43 -5.63 3.55 -7.44
N ALA A 44 -4.97 2.41 -7.29
CA ALA A 44 -5.47 1.30 -6.48
C ALA A 44 -5.66 1.63 -4.99
N ARG A 45 -4.86 2.56 -4.45
CA ARG A 45 -4.98 3.00 -3.05
C ARG A 45 -6.03 4.08 -2.82
N ASN A 46 -6.22 4.98 -3.77
CA ASN A 46 -7.06 6.17 -3.59
C ASN A 46 -8.44 6.03 -4.22
N TRP A 47 -8.53 5.31 -5.34
CA TRP A 47 -9.76 5.10 -6.11
C TRP A 47 -9.81 3.67 -6.67
N PRO A 48 -9.96 2.64 -5.81
CA PRO A 48 -10.00 1.23 -6.23
C PRO A 48 -11.11 0.95 -7.27
N ASP A 49 -12.22 1.71 -7.24
CA ASP A 49 -13.32 1.59 -8.20
C ASP A 49 -12.93 2.00 -9.65
N THR A 50 -11.78 2.67 -9.81
CA THR A 50 -11.25 3.00 -11.13
C THR A 50 -10.52 1.82 -11.76
N LEU A 51 -10.21 0.77 -11.01
CA LEU A 51 -9.54 -0.43 -11.53
C LEU A 51 -10.53 -1.33 -12.26
N ASN A 52 -10.11 -1.89 -13.40
CA ASN A 52 -10.84 -3.00 -14.03
C ASN A 52 -10.61 -4.33 -13.29
N GLU A 53 -11.27 -5.41 -13.70
CA GLU A 53 -11.19 -6.72 -13.03
C GLU A 53 -9.75 -7.27 -12.96
N ASP A 54 -9.01 -7.23 -14.08
CA ASP A 54 -7.60 -7.68 -14.14
C ASP A 54 -6.70 -6.84 -13.22
N GLU A 55 -6.89 -5.52 -13.22
CA GLU A 55 -6.17 -4.59 -12.35
C GLU A 55 -6.49 -4.82 -10.87
N GLN A 56 -7.73 -5.17 -10.54
CA GLN A 56 -8.12 -5.54 -9.18
C GLN A 56 -7.44 -6.83 -8.74
N GLU A 57 -7.42 -7.87 -9.59
CA GLU A 57 -6.72 -9.12 -9.29
C GLU A 57 -5.21 -8.87 -9.09
N GLN A 58 -4.59 -8.11 -9.99
CA GLN A 58 -3.19 -7.72 -9.88
C GLN A 58 -2.93 -6.95 -8.58
N TRP A 59 -3.86 -6.08 -8.16
CA TRP A 59 -3.73 -5.34 -6.92
C TRP A 59 -3.86 -6.25 -5.69
N GLN A 60 -4.77 -7.23 -5.70
CA GLN A 60 -4.89 -8.19 -4.61
C GLN A 60 -3.65 -9.07 -4.48
N LEU A 61 -3.10 -9.56 -5.59
CA LEU A 61 -1.84 -10.30 -5.61
C LEU A 61 -0.70 -9.45 -5.03
N TYR A 62 -0.57 -8.20 -5.50
CA TYR A 62 0.42 -7.27 -4.95
C TYR A 62 0.23 -7.05 -3.44
N ARG A 63 -1.00 -6.84 -2.96
CA ARG A 63 -1.28 -6.65 -1.52
C ARG A 63 -0.85 -7.88 -0.71
N LYS A 64 -1.21 -9.08 -1.18
CA LYS A 64 -0.85 -10.34 -0.56
C LYS A 64 0.65 -10.48 -0.47
N ASP A 65 1.35 -10.38 -1.60
CA ASP A 65 2.80 -10.52 -1.64
C ASP A 65 3.50 -9.49 -0.77
N ARG A 66 3.04 -8.23 -0.83
CA ARG A 66 3.61 -7.14 -0.02
C ARG A 66 3.46 -7.37 1.48
N LEU A 67 2.43 -8.09 1.93
CA LEU A 67 2.13 -8.29 3.34
C LEU A 67 2.58 -9.66 3.86
N THR A 68 2.94 -10.61 3.00
CA THR A 68 3.34 -11.97 3.40
C THR A 68 4.75 -12.36 2.98
N GLN A 69 5.30 -11.80 1.90
CA GLN A 69 6.64 -12.18 1.43
C GLN A 69 7.73 -11.51 2.26
N GLU A 70 8.72 -12.30 2.68
CA GLU A 70 9.82 -11.84 3.53
C GLU A 70 11.04 -11.31 2.76
N GLU A 71 10.95 -11.23 1.43
CA GLU A 71 12.04 -10.84 0.52
C GLU A 71 12.62 -9.45 0.81
N ASN A 72 11.84 -8.56 1.44
CA ASN A 72 12.27 -7.22 1.78
C ASN A 72 12.16 -6.99 3.29
N GLU A 73 13.31 -6.99 3.96
CA GLU A 73 13.45 -6.76 5.40
C GLU A 73 12.85 -5.42 5.86
N LYS A 74 12.77 -4.43 4.98
CA LYS A 74 12.20 -3.10 5.30
C LYS A 74 10.68 -3.09 5.31
N ILE A 75 10.04 -4.18 4.89
CA ILE A 75 8.59 -4.31 4.90
C ILE A 75 8.15 -5.03 6.17
N LEU A 76 7.18 -4.43 6.84
CA LEU A 76 6.50 -5.02 7.98
C LEU A 76 5.44 -5.99 7.45
N THR A 77 5.83 -7.26 7.31
CA THR A 77 4.91 -8.35 6.96
C THR A 77 3.94 -8.62 8.11
N LEU A 78 2.85 -9.33 7.86
CA LEU A 78 1.88 -9.71 8.89
C LEU A 78 2.53 -10.53 10.02
N SER A 79 3.46 -11.44 9.71
CA SER A 79 4.18 -12.21 10.74
C SER A 79 4.95 -11.28 11.68
N ARG A 80 5.81 -10.41 11.11
CA ARG A 80 6.60 -9.45 11.89
C ARG A 80 5.74 -8.44 12.63
N TYR A 81 4.61 -8.03 12.04
CA TYR A 81 3.64 -7.15 12.66
C TYR A 81 3.08 -7.76 13.95
N PHE A 82 2.59 -9.00 13.90
CA PHE A 82 2.06 -9.68 15.08
C PHE A 82 3.14 -10.01 16.11
N GLU A 83 4.32 -10.46 15.67
CA GLU A 83 5.47 -10.69 16.56
C GLU A 83 5.87 -9.40 17.31
N THR A 84 5.85 -8.25 16.62
CA THR A 84 6.16 -6.96 17.23
C THR A 84 5.10 -6.55 18.25
N ILE A 85 3.82 -6.78 17.98
CA ILE A 85 2.74 -6.51 18.93
C ILE A 85 2.90 -7.35 20.20
N GLU A 86 3.16 -8.65 20.05
CA GLU A 86 3.37 -9.55 21.19
C GLU A 86 4.61 -9.14 22.00
N SER A 87 5.72 -8.82 21.34
CA SER A 87 6.91 -8.31 22.05
C SER A 87 6.64 -7.01 22.80
N CYS A 88 5.84 -6.10 22.25
CA CYS A 88 5.45 -4.88 22.98
C CYS A 88 4.62 -5.19 24.23
N ARG A 89 3.79 -6.25 24.22
CA ARG A 89 2.94 -6.64 25.36
C ARG A 89 3.72 -7.18 26.55
N GLU A 90 4.96 -7.62 26.35
CA GLU A 90 5.84 -8.10 27.42
C GLU A 90 6.35 -6.96 28.33
N ASP A 91 6.15 -5.69 27.96
CA ASP A 91 6.53 -4.55 28.80
C ASP A 91 5.51 -4.30 29.92
N ASP A 92 5.89 -4.65 31.15
CA ASP A 92 5.10 -4.43 32.37
C ASP A 92 4.76 -2.95 32.65
N LYS A 93 5.37 -1.99 31.93
CA LYS A 93 5.15 -0.54 32.11
C LYS A 93 4.09 0.04 31.17
N LEU A 94 3.45 -0.79 30.35
CA LEU A 94 2.40 -0.30 29.45
C LEU A 94 1.22 0.32 30.21
N THR A 95 0.88 1.53 29.82
CA THR A 95 -0.37 2.18 30.26
C THR A 95 -1.58 1.47 29.65
N GLU A 96 -2.75 1.60 30.28
CA GLU A 96 -4.02 1.09 29.74
C GLU A 96 -4.28 1.56 28.31
N LYS A 97 -3.95 2.83 28.01
CA LYS A 97 -4.08 3.39 26.66
C LYS A 97 -3.19 2.68 25.65
N GLN A 98 -1.95 2.35 26.00
CA GLN A 98 -1.04 1.63 25.11
C GLN A 98 -1.50 0.20 24.90
N GLN A 99 -2.01 -0.47 25.94
CA GLN A 99 -2.60 -1.81 25.80
C GLN A 99 -3.80 -1.79 24.85
N GLN A 100 -4.67 -0.78 24.95
CA GLN A 100 -5.80 -0.61 24.04
C GLN A 100 -5.33 -0.42 22.59
N VAL A 101 -4.32 0.43 22.35
CA VAL A 101 -3.76 0.61 20.99
C VAL A 101 -3.21 -0.70 20.44
N LEU A 102 -2.52 -1.52 21.24
CA LEU A 102 -2.03 -2.83 20.80
C LEU A 102 -3.18 -3.78 20.43
N ASN A 103 -4.28 -3.74 21.17
CA ASN A 103 -5.48 -4.54 20.84
C ASN A 103 -6.13 -4.09 19.53
N GLU A 104 -6.23 -2.77 19.29
CA GLU A 104 -6.77 -2.21 18.06
C GLU A 104 -5.87 -2.53 16.84
N LEU A 105 -4.55 -2.48 17.02
CA LEU A 105 -3.57 -2.88 16.01
C LEU A 105 -3.71 -4.37 15.67
N GLU A 106 -3.78 -5.25 16.68
CA GLU A 106 -3.97 -6.68 16.44
C GLU A 106 -5.30 -6.95 15.69
N ALA A 107 -6.39 -6.33 16.11
CA ALA A 107 -7.69 -6.47 15.46
C ALA A 107 -7.65 -6.03 13.99
N TYR A 108 -7.02 -4.89 13.71
CA TYR A 108 -6.82 -4.40 12.34
C TYR A 108 -5.99 -5.38 11.49
N GLY A 109 -4.89 -5.90 12.05
CA GLY A 109 -4.06 -6.90 11.36
C GLY A 109 -4.84 -8.18 11.02
N ARG A 110 -5.68 -8.68 11.95
CA ARG A 110 -6.50 -9.87 11.75
C ARG A 110 -7.59 -9.65 10.70
N GLN A 111 -8.24 -8.48 10.70
CA GLN A 111 -9.18 -8.11 9.65
C GLN A 111 -8.49 -8.14 8.27
N LEU A 112 -7.33 -7.49 8.16
CA LEU A 112 -6.58 -7.43 6.91
C LEU A 112 -6.12 -8.82 6.45
N GLN A 113 -5.70 -9.71 7.36
CA GLN A 113 -5.34 -11.09 7.03
C GLN A 113 -6.53 -11.87 6.44
N ASN A 114 -7.74 -11.67 6.98
CA ASN A 114 -8.95 -12.31 6.46
C ASN A 114 -9.33 -11.80 5.06
N GLU A 115 -9.11 -10.51 4.77
CA GLU A 115 -9.35 -9.93 3.45
C GLU A 115 -8.39 -10.46 2.36
N LEU A 116 -7.23 -11.00 2.75
CA LEU A 116 -6.20 -11.52 1.85
C LEU A 116 -6.27 -13.04 1.63
N SER A 117 -7.14 -13.73 2.38
CA SER A 117 -7.36 -15.18 2.34
C SER A 117 -8.33 -15.57 1.24
#